data_AF-A0A522MKB8-F1
#
_entry.id   AF-A0A522MKB8-F1
#
_cell.length_a   1.000
_cell.length_b   1.000
_cell.length_c   1.000
_cell.angle_alpha   90.00
_cell.angle_beta   90.00
_cell.angle_gamma   90.00
#
_symmetry.space_group_name_H-M   'P 1'
#
loop_
_entity.id
_entity.type
_entity.pdbx_description
1 polymer ?
#
loop_
_entity_poly.entity_id
_entity_poly.type
_entity_poly.pdbx_seq_one_letter_code
_entity_poly.pdbx_strand_id
1 'polypeptide(L)'
;MKLIANGNFARWLRITMFLGGVGIATGGLALELPPSAIRASAFLVGFALMALGGLSSNSHMLGIRPFDDSYRRARRSYMVTGSSRGKNEG
;
A
#
# COMPACT_ATOMS: atom_id res chain seq x y z
N MET A 1 9.14 4.65 12.72
CA MET A 1 7.73 4.60 12.28
C MET A 1 7.52 3.34 11.44
N LYS A 2 6.40 2.63 11.60
CA LYS A 2 6.11 1.41 10.79
C LYS A 2 5.55 1.82 9.42
N LEU A 3 6.21 1.39 8.33
CA LEU A 3 5.75 1.65 6.95
C LEU A 3 4.50 0.84 6.59
N ILE A 4 4.37 -0.35 7.15
CA ILE A 4 3.23 -1.26 6.97
C ILE A 4 2.49 -1.36 8.31
N ALA A 5 1.19 -1.05 8.28
CA ALA A 5 0.29 -1.17 9.42
C ALA A 5 -0.98 -1.90 8.98
N ASN A 6 -1.38 -2.92 9.74
CA ASN A 6 -2.59 -3.71 9.47
C ASN A 6 -2.63 -4.34 8.06
N GLY A 7 -1.49 -4.86 7.60
CA GLY A 7 -1.37 -5.56 6.31
C GLY A 7 -1.52 -4.67 5.07
N ASN A 8 -1.41 -3.35 5.24
CA ASN A 8 -1.37 -2.35 4.16
C ASN A 8 -0.40 -1.21 4.53
N PHE A 9 -0.16 -0.26 3.63
CA PHE A 9 0.61 0.95 3.94
C PHE A 9 -0.01 1.73 5.09
N ALA A 10 0.84 2.25 5.97
CA ALA A 10 0.42 3.06 7.10
C ALA A 10 -0.45 4.24 6.64
N ARG A 11 -1.50 4.57 7.41
CA ARG A 11 -2.43 5.66 7.08
C ARG A 11 -1.68 6.96 6.80
N TRP A 12 -0.69 7.27 7.63
CA TRP A 12 0.16 8.45 7.45
C TRP A 12 0.89 8.40 6.11
N LEU A 13 1.56 7.29 5.78
CA LEU A 13 2.27 7.13 4.50
C LEU A 13 1.37 7.34 3.27
N ARG A 14 0.13 6.85 3.31
CA ARG A 14 -0.85 7.05 2.23
C ARG A 14 -1.23 8.51 2.06
N ILE A 15 -1.45 9.22 3.17
CA ILE A 15 -1.78 10.65 3.17
C ILE A 15 -0.60 11.47 2.64
N THR A 16 0.62 11.19 3.11
CA THR A 16 1.82 11.92 2.67
C THR A 16 2.09 11.70 1.19
N MET A 17 1.90 10.48 0.68
CA MET A 17 2.11 10.16 -0.73
C MET A 17 1.05 10.81 -1.63
N PHE A 18 -0.20 10.86 -1.17
CA PHE A 18 -1.28 11.53 -1.89
C PHE A 18 -1.07 13.06 -1.93
N LEU A 19 -0.90 13.70 -0.76
CA LEU A 19 -0.68 15.14 -0.67
C LEU A 19 0.63 15.57 -1.33
N GLY A 20 1.69 14.79 -1.15
CA GLY A 20 2.98 15.00 -1.80
C GLY A 20 2.88 14.86 -3.33
N GLY A 21 2.16 13.84 -3.81
CA GLY A 21 1.91 13.65 -5.24
C GLY A 21 1.15 14.82 -5.87
N VAL A 22 0.09 15.31 -5.21
CA VAL A 22 -0.64 16.51 -5.64
C VAL A 22 0.30 17.73 -5.68
N GLY A 23 1.05 17.97 -4.61
CA GLY A 23 1.96 19.11 -4.53
C GLY A 23 3.08 19.08 -5.58
N ILE A 24 3.63 17.90 -5.88
CA ILE A 24 4.66 17.73 -6.92
C ILE A 24 4.04 17.91 -8.31
N ALA A 25 2.84 17.37 -8.56
CA ALA A 25 2.17 17.51 -9.85
C ALA A 25 1.78 18.97 -10.14
N THR A 26 1.20 19.68 -9.17
CA THR A 26 0.82 21.09 -9.32
C THR A 26 2.03 22.01 -9.30
N GLY A 27 2.99 21.75 -8.41
CA GLY A 27 4.23 22.54 -8.30
C GLY A 27 5.14 22.39 -9.52
N GLY A 28 5.23 21.19 -10.08
CA GLY A 28 5.94 20.94 -11.33
C GLY A 28 5.36 21.76 -12.48
N LEU A 29 4.04 21.84 -12.61
CA LEU A 29 3.39 22.64 -13.66
C LEU A 29 3.48 24.16 -13.42
N ALA A 30 3.42 24.60 -12.16
CA ALA A 30 3.42 26.02 -11.79
C ALA A 30 4.81 26.67 -11.85
N LEU A 31 5.88 25.89 -11.71
CA LEU A 31 7.24 26.39 -11.85
C LEU A 31 7.64 26.34 -13.33
N GLU A 32 7.79 27.50 -13.95
CA GLU A 32 8.31 27.64 -15.34
C GLU A 32 9.84 27.54 -15.42
N LEU A 33 10.51 27.42 -14.27
CA LEU A 33 11.97 27.36 -14.14
C LEU A 33 12.63 26.12 -14.77
N PRO A 34 12.06 24.89 -14.73
CA PRO A 34 12.72 23.71 -15.26
C PRO A 34 12.43 23.48 -16.76
N PRO A 35 13.39 22.92 -17.51
CA PRO A 35 13.18 22.40 -18.86
C PRO A 35 11.93 21.51 -18.98
N SER A 36 11.24 21.57 -20.11
CA SER A 36 9.97 20.88 -20.37
C SER A 36 9.99 19.38 -20.03
N ALA A 37 11.12 18.71 -20.22
CA ALA A 37 11.30 17.30 -19.86
C ALA A 37 11.27 17.03 -18.35
N ILE A 38 11.88 17.91 -17.54
CA ILE A 38 11.87 17.81 -16.07
C ILE A 38 10.46 18.11 -15.54
N ARG A 39 9.75 19.02 -16.20
CA ARG A 39 8.36 19.32 -15.86
C ARG A 39 7.43 18.13 -16.10
N ALA A 40 7.59 17.47 -17.24
CA ALA A 40 6.82 16.27 -17.60
C ALA A 40 7.12 15.10 -16.65
N SER A 41 8.40 14.89 -16.30
CA SER A 41 8.77 13.82 -15.37
C SER A 41 8.26 14.08 -13.95
N ALA A 42 8.34 15.32 -13.47
CA ALA A 42 7.78 15.72 -12.17
C ALA A 42 6.26 15.49 -12.13
N PHE A 43 5.54 15.86 -13.18
CA PHE A 43 4.10 15.60 -13.28
C PHE A 43 3.78 14.10 -13.25
N LEU A 44 4.48 13.28 -14.03
CA LEU A 44 4.29 11.83 -14.06
C LEU A 44 4.57 11.17 -12.71
N VAL A 45 5.64 11.59 -12.04
CA VAL A 45 5.99 11.09 -10.70
C VAL A 45 4.93 11.52 -9.68
N GLY A 46 4.52 12.79 -9.69
CA GLY A 46 3.45 13.28 -8.81
C GLY A 46 2.13 12.54 -9.01
N PHE A 47 1.75 12.30 -10.27
CA PHE A 47 0.57 11.53 -10.62
C PHE A 47 0.67 10.06 -10.16
N ALA A 48 1.80 9.41 -10.37
CA ALA A 48 2.02 8.04 -9.92
C ALA A 48 1.93 7.91 -8.39
N LEU A 49 2.52 8.85 -7.64
CA LEU A 49 2.43 8.89 -6.18
C LEU A 49 0.98 9.12 -5.70
N MET A 50 0.25 10.04 -6.34
CA MET A 50 -1.16 10.27 -6.07
C MET A 50 -2.00 9.01 -6.32
N ALA A 51 -1.79 8.34 -7.45
CA ALA A 51 -2.50 7.11 -7.80
C ALA A 51 -2.18 5.97 -6.83
N LEU A 52 -0.91 5.75 -6.48
CA LEU A 52 -0.50 4.74 -5.50
C LEU A 52 -1.07 5.03 -4.10
N GLY A 53 -1.16 6.32 -3.70
CA GLY A 53 -1.77 6.74 -2.45
C GLY A 53 -3.27 6.48 -2.41
N GLY A 54 -3.96 6.79 -3.51
CA GLY A 54 -5.39 6.54 -3.69
C GLY A 54 -5.73 5.05 -3.75
N LEU A 55 -5.01 4.26 -4.55
CA LEU A 55 -5.25 2.81 -4.70
C LEU A 55 -4.96 2.04 -3.40
N SER A 56 -3.91 2.41 -2.67
CA SER A 56 -3.65 1.83 -1.34
C SER A 56 -4.66 2.28 -0.28
N SER A 57 -5.32 3.43 -0.44
CA SER A 57 -6.50 3.78 0.35
C SER A 57 -7.66 2.84 0.05
N ASN A 58 -7.91 2.57 -1.23
CA ASN A 58 -9.00 1.71 -1.71
C ASN A 58 -8.84 0.24 -1.32
N SER A 59 -7.61 -0.32 -1.32
CA SER A 59 -7.39 -1.72 -0.90
C SER A 59 -7.79 -1.97 0.57
N HIS A 60 -7.65 -0.94 1.42
CA HIS A 60 -8.16 -1.00 2.80
C HIS A 60 -9.69 -1.03 2.85
N MET A 61 -10.34 -0.30 1.95
CA MET A 61 -11.80 -0.24 1.84
C MET A 61 -12.39 -1.53 1.26
N LEU A 62 -11.66 -2.18 0.35
CA LEU A 62 -11.98 -3.49 -0.24
C LEU A 62 -11.60 -4.68 0.66
N GLY A 63 -11.05 -4.44 1.86
CA GLY A 63 -10.67 -5.48 2.82
C GLY A 63 -9.44 -6.32 2.41
N ILE A 64 -8.80 -5.98 1.29
CA ILE A 64 -7.62 -6.67 0.78
C ILE A 64 -6.40 -6.16 1.55
N ARG A 65 -5.82 -7.03 2.36
CA ARG A 65 -4.59 -6.75 3.12
C ARG A 65 -3.42 -7.50 2.48
N PRO A 66 -2.78 -6.95 1.43
CA PRO A 66 -1.78 -7.66 0.64
C PRO A 66 -0.53 -8.06 1.45
N PHE A 67 -0.27 -7.40 2.57
CA PHE A 67 0.86 -7.69 3.46
C PHE A 67 0.44 -8.29 4.80
N ASP A 68 -0.77 -8.85 4.91
CA ASP A 68 -1.21 -9.52 6.14
C ASP A 68 -0.79 -10.98 6.20
N ASP A 69 -0.59 -11.48 7.42
CA ASP A 69 -0.14 -12.84 7.70
C ASP A 69 -1.33 -13.83 7.76
N SER A 70 -2.48 -13.45 7.17
CA SER A 70 -3.73 -14.21 7.15
C SER A 70 -3.55 -15.58 6.50
N TYR A 71 -2.78 -15.66 5.42
CA TYR A 71 -2.40 -16.93 4.78
C TYR A 71 -1.65 -17.86 5.75
N ARG A 72 -0.68 -17.32 6.50
CA ARG A 72 0.10 -18.11 7.47
C ARG A 72 -0.76 -18.59 8.63
N ARG A 73 -1.79 -17.83 9.04
CA ARG A 73 -2.79 -18.26 10.03
C ARG A 73 -3.68 -19.39 9.49
N ALA A 74 -4.19 -19.24 8.27
CA ALA A 74 -5.00 -20.28 7.62
C ALA A 74 -4.21 -21.58 7.42
N ARG A 75 -2.95 -21.51 7.02
CA ARG A 75 -2.09 -22.71 6.91
C ARG A 75 -1.88 -23.40 8.26
N ARG A 76 -1.69 -22.63 9.35
CA ARG A 76 -1.52 -23.19 10.70
C ARG A 76 -2.78 -23.87 11.22
N SER A 77 -3.98 -23.36 10.92
CA SER A 77 -5.22 -24.02 11.36
C SER A 77 -5.39 -25.42 10.74
N TYR A 78 -5.01 -25.62 9.47
CA TYR A 78 -5.02 -26.95 8.86
C TYR A 78 -4.02 -27.93 9.51
N MET A 79 -2.84 -27.45 9.92
CA MET A 79 -1.83 -28.27 10.60
C MET A 79 -2.29 -28.74 11.99
N VAL A 80 -2.95 -27.87 12.75
CA VAL A 80 -3.48 -28.21 14.08
C VAL A 80 -4.61 -29.23 13.97
N THR A 81 -5.53 -29.07 13.02
CA THR A 81 -6.62 -30.04 12.79
C THR A 81 -6.10 -31.42 12.39
N GLY A 82 -5.04 -31.49 11.57
CA GLY A 82 -4.39 -32.76 11.21
C GLY A 82 -3.77 -33.49 12.40
N SER A 83 -3.10 -32.76 13.30
CA SER A 83 -2.50 -33.35 14.51
C SER A 83 -3.51 -33.72 15.59
N SER A 84 -4.61 -32.98 15.75
CA SER A 84 -5.66 -33.31 16.74
C SER A 84 -6.50 -34.51 16.33
N ARG A 85 -6.65 -34.79 15.03
CA ARG A 85 -7.41 -35.94 14.54
C ARG A 85 -6.66 -37.27 14.72
N GLY A 86 -5.34 -37.28 14.53
CA GLY A 86 -4.51 -38.48 14.75
C GLY A 86 -4.26 -38.86 16.22
N LYS A 87 -4.64 -38.02 17.19
CA LYS A 87 -4.44 -38.28 18.64
C LYS A 87 -5.68 -38.85 19.34
N ASN A 88 -6.85 -38.80 18.70
CA ASN A 88 -8.12 -39.30 19.23
C ASN A 88 -8.55 -40.64 18.58
N GLU A 89 -7.73 -41.20 17.70
CA GLU A 89 -7.95 -42.49 17.02
C GLU A 89 -6.92 -43.56 17.46
N GLY A 90 -6.29 -43.39 18.62
CA GLY A 90 -5.35 -44.34 19.23
C GLY A 90 -5.79 -44.78 20.62
#